data_AF-A0A1L9R931-F1
#
_entry.id   AF-A0A1L9R931-F1
#
_cell.length_a   1.000
_cell.length_b   1.000
_cell.length_c   1.000
_cell.angle_alpha   90.00
_cell.angle_beta   90.00
_cell.angle_gamma   90.00
#
_symmetry.space_group_name_H-M   'P 1'
#
loop_
_entity.id
_entity.type
_entity.pdbx_description
1 polymer ?
#
loop_
_entity_poly.entity_id
_entity_poly.type
_entity_poly.pdbx_seq_one_letter_code
_entity_poly.pdbx_strand_id
1 'polypeptide(L)'
;MPKHYQLMIRTQGGAPNLGGYPGSADGTVLKIAKDAGASTGQNLPAPLIYPPMYSARVDVDSAVGADEYKKQYEQAWLQGKDEEGEELPPASFAVRDIDD
;
A
#
# COMPACT_ATOMS: atom_id res chain seq x y z
N MET A 1 11.54 -11.37 13.69
CA MET A 1 12.29 -10.36 12.91
C MET A 1 11.25 -9.64 12.07
N PRO A 2 11.34 -8.31 11.92
CA PRO A 2 10.43 -7.59 11.06
C PRO A 2 10.55 -8.12 9.62
N LYS A 3 9.42 -8.20 8.94
CA LYS A 3 9.33 -8.63 7.54
C LYS A 3 9.27 -7.41 6.65
N HIS A 4 10.06 -7.40 5.58
CA HIS A 4 10.03 -6.34 4.59
C HIS A 4 9.19 -6.77 3.39
N TYR A 5 8.15 -6.00 3.08
CA TYR A 5 7.27 -6.25 1.94
C TYR A 5 7.32 -5.12 0.92
N GLN A 6 7.22 -5.47 -0.35
CA GLN A 6 6.82 -4.54 -1.40
C GLN A 6 5.33 -4.72 -1.71
N LEU A 7 4.61 -3.61 -1.59
CA LEU A 7 3.22 -3.46 -2.01
C LEU A 7 3.19 -2.93 -3.44
N MET A 8 2.37 -3.54 -4.29
CA MET A 8 2.01 -3.04 -5.61
C MET A 8 0.49 -2.93 -5.69
N ILE A 9 0.00 -1.70 -5.90
CA ILE A 9 -1.42 -1.38 -5.88
C ILE A 9 -1.78 -0.81 -7.24
N ARG A 10 -2.77 -1.40 -7.92
CA ARG A 10 -3.29 -0.86 -9.18
C ARG A 10 -4.77 -0.58 -9.03
N THR A 11 -5.18 0.67 -9.17
CA THR A 11 -6.59 1.04 -9.12
C THR A 11 -7.30 0.53 -10.38
N GLN A 12 -8.61 0.31 -10.29
CA GLN A 12 -9.44 -0.13 -11.41
C GLN A 12 -10.07 1.05 -12.17
N GLY A 13 -10.03 2.25 -11.58
CA GLY A 13 -10.52 3.49 -12.16
C GLY A 13 -9.58 4.67 -11.90
N GLY A 14 -9.96 5.85 -12.41
CA GLY A 14 -9.27 7.09 -12.09
C GLY A 14 -9.29 7.33 -10.57
N ALA A 15 -8.16 7.79 -10.05
CA ALA A 15 -7.97 8.07 -8.64
C ALA A 15 -7.19 9.39 -8.50
N PRO A 16 -7.39 10.15 -7.42
CA PRO A 16 -6.43 11.18 -7.03
C PRO A 16 -5.06 10.54 -6.77
N ASN A 17 -4.02 11.35 -6.57
CA ASN A 17 -2.72 10.79 -6.22
C ASN A 17 -2.76 10.23 -4.79
N LEU A 18 -2.95 8.92 -4.66
CA LEU A 18 -2.99 8.21 -3.35
C LEU A 18 -1.60 7.89 -2.81
N GLY A 19 -0.54 8.08 -3.61
CA GLY A 19 0.85 7.83 -3.22
C GLY A 19 1.61 9.13 -2.93
N GLY A 20 2.74 9.00 -2.25
CA GLY A 20 3.70 10.10 -2.08
C GLY A 20 4.81 10.08 -3.14
N TYR A 21 5.69 11.08 -3.09
CA TYR A 21 6.92 11.07 -3.88
C TYR A 21 7.81 9.86 -3.52
N PRO A 22 8.55 9.28 -4.47
CA PRO A 22 9.48 8.18 -4.16
C PRO A 22 10.44 8.52 -3.02
N GLY A 23 10.54 7.63 -2.03
CA GLY A 23 11.30 7.81 -0.80
C GLY A 23 10.56 8.52 0.34
N SER A 24 9.37 9.08 0.11
CA SER A 24 8.58 9.70 1.18
C SER A 24 7.81 8.65 2.00
N ALA A 25 7.54 8.98 3.28
CA ALA A 25 6.72 8.18 4.19
C ALA A 25 5.24 8.61 4.22
N ASP A 26 4.85 9.50 3.29
CA ASP A 26 3.53 10.13 3.24
C ASP A 26 2.61 9.48 2.20
N GLY A 27 1.32 9.84 2.23
CA GLY A 27 0.32 9.41 1.27
C GLY A 27 -0.59 8.29 1.77
N THR A 28 -1.78 8.24 1.18
CA THR A 28 -2.86 7.33 1.56
C THR A 28 -2.45 5.86 1.53
N VAL A 29 -1.68 5.44 0.52
CA VAL A 29 -1.18 4.05 0.41
C VAL A 29 -0.42 3.62 1.68
N LEU A 30 0.46 4.47 2.20
CA LEU A 30 1.23 4.16 3.41
C LEU A 30 0.42 4.30 4.70
N LYS A 31 -0.58 5.18 4.71
CA LYS A 31 -1.56 5.25 5.80
C LYS A 31 -2.35 3.94 5.92
N ILE A 32 -2.88 3.44 4.80
CA ILE A 32 -3.58 2.15 4.76
C ILE A 32 -2.65 0.99 5.14
N ALA A 33 -1.37 1.04 4.74
CA ALA A 33 -0.40 0.04 5.18
C ALA A 33 -0.22 0.02 6.70
N LYS A 34 -0.17 1.18 7.34
CA LYS A 34 -0.08 1.29 8.80
C LYS A 34 -1.35 0.74 9.48
N ASP A 35 -2.52 1.07 8.95
CA ASP A 35 -3.80 0.55 9.46
C ASP A 35 -3.90 -0.98 9.32
N ALA A 36 -3.23 -1.54 8.30
CA ALA A 36 -3.09 -2.98 8.10
C ALA A 36 -2.00 -3.65 8.98
N GLY A 37 -1.24 -2.88 9.76
CA GLY A 37 -0.23 -3.40 10.69
C GLY A 37 1.23 -3.19 10.29
N ALA A 38 1.53 -2.39 9.27
CA ALA A 38 2.91 -1.94 9.02
C ALA A 38 3.40 -0.97 10.10
N SER A 39 4.63 -1.15 10.56
CA SER A 39 5.29 -0.25 11.51
C SER A 39 5.88 0.97 10.81
N THR A 40 6.49 0.77 9.63
CA THR A 40 7.05 1.83 8.80
C THR A 40 6.83 1.57 7.32
N GLY A 41 7.11 2.57 6.48
CA GLY A 41 7.12 2.39 5.03
C GLY A 41 7.53 3.64 4.26
N GLN A 42 7.83 3.44 2.98
CA GLN A 42 8.21 4.48 2.03
C GLN A 42 7.64 4.19 0.64
N ASN A 43 7.28 5.25 -0.09
CA ASN A 43 6.85 5.14 -1.49
C ASN A 43 8.04 4.73 -2.36
N LEU A 44 7.77 3.90 -3.36
CA LEU A 44 8.72 3.50 -4.38
C LEU A 44 8.33 4.12 -5.72
N PRO A 45 9.28 4.25 -6.67
CA PRO A 45 8.93 4.60 -8.04
C PRO A 45 7.88 3.63 -8.61
N ALA A 46 6.86 4.18 -9.26
CA ALA A 46 5.82 3.44 -9.95
C ALA A 46 5.62 3.99 -11.38
N PRO A 47 5.19 3.16 -12.35
CA PRO A 47 4.89 3.62 -13.69
C PRO A 47 3.77 4.67 -13.71
N LEU A 48 3.94 5.73 -14.50
CA LEU A 48 2.91 6.74 -14.71
C LEU A 48 1.90 6.26 -15.77
N ILE A 49 1.01 5.35 -15.36
CA ILE A 49 -0.01 4.74 -16.23
C ILE A 49 -1.43 5.04 -15.74
N TYR A 50 -2.42 4.87 -16.62
CA TYR A 50 -3.84 4.97 -16.27
C TYR A 50 -4.56 3.62 -16.51
N PRO A 51 -5.36 3.10 -15.55
CA PRO A 51 -5.52 3.58 -14.18
C PRO A 51 -4.20 3.60 -13.37
N PRO A 52 -4.07 4.48 -12.36
CA PRO A 52 -2.88 4.62 -11.53
C PRO A 52 -2.34 3.32 -10.92
N MET A 53 -1.02 3.25 -10.81
CA MET A 53 -0.30 2.24 -10.06
C MET A 53 0.58 2.90 -8.99
N TYR A 54 0.59 2.32 -7.80
CA TYR A 54 1.41 2.73 -6.68
C TYR A 54 2.29 1.57 -6.23
N SER A 55 3.46 1.90 -5.71
CA SER A 55 4.44 0.95 -5.20
C SER A 55 4.96 1.48 -3.87
N ALA A 56 5.05 0.63 -2.85
CA ALA A 56 5.55 1.02 -1.54
C ALA A 56 6.35 -0.12 -0.92
N ARG A 57 7.38 0.22 -0.16
CA ARG A 57 8.06 -0.71 0.74
C ARG A 57 7.52 -0.49 2.14
N VAL A 58 7.21 -1.56 2.84
CA VAL A 58 6.69 -1.51 4.22
C VAL A 58 7.37 -2.54 5.09
N ASP A 59 7.47 -2.20 6.37
CA ASP A 59 8.03 -3.07 7.40
C ASP A 59 6.88 -3.54 8.30
N VAL A 60 6.79 -4.84 8.53
CA VAL A 60 5.75 -5.45 9.37
C VAL A 60 6.42 -6.16 10.53
N ASP A 61 6.16 -5.71 11.76
CA ASP A 61 6.85 -6.21 12.97
C ASP A 61 6.35 -7.59 13.42
N SER A 62 5.31 -8.12 12.76
CA SER A 62 4.73 -9.43 13.05
C SER A 62 5.31 -10.53 12.17
N ALA A 63 5.20 -11.79 12.63
CA ALA A 63 5.58 -12.96 11.84
C ALA A 63 4.53 -13.35 10.77
N VAL A 64 3.60 -12.45 10.47
CA VAL A 64 2.53 -12.66 9.49
C VAL A 64 3.15 -12.80 8.11
N GLY A 65 2.72 -13.81 7.35
CA GLY A 65 3.18 -14.03 5.98
C GLY A 65 2.57 -13.07 4.96
N ALA A 66 3.17 -12.98 3.77
CA ALA A 66 2.75 -12.04 2.72
C ALA A 66 1.26 -12.16 2.35
N ASP A 67 0.71 -13.37 2.26
CA ASP A 67 -0.70 -13.61 1.91
C ASP A 67 -1.67 -13.14 3.00
N GLU A 68 -1.30 -13.29 4.26
CA GLU A 68 -2.12 -12.85 5.38
C GLU A 68 -2.06 -11.33 5.52
N TYR A 69 -0.87 -10.74 5.38
CA TYR A 69 -0.72 -9.28 5.35
C TYR A 69 -1.45 -8.66 4.16
N LYS A 70 -1.45 -9.31 2.98
CA LYS A 70 -2.25 -8.90 1.83
C LYS A 70 -3.73 -8.80 2.17
N LYS A 71 -4.30 -9.80 2.87
CA LYS A 71 -5.72 -9.78 3.28
C LYS A 71 -6.01 -8.64 4.25
N GLN A 72 -5.10 -8.37 5.19
CA GLN A 72 -5.23 -7.24 6.12
C GLN A 72 -5.20 -5.91 5.36
N TYR A 73 -4.29 -5.77 4.40
CA TYR A 73 -4.21 -4.59 3.54
C TYR A 73 -5.47 -4.42 2.67
N GLU A 74 -5.99 -5.49 2.07
CA GLU A 74 -7.25 -5.47 1.32
C GLU A 74 -8.42 -5.01 2.20
N GLN A 75 -8.51 -5.50 3.43
CA GLN A 75 -9.55 -5.08 4.38
C GLN A 75 -9.39 -3.62 4.81
N ALA A 76 -8.16 -3.17 5.07
CA ALA A 76 -7.86 -1.79 5.41
C ALA A 76 -8.19 -0.84 4.25
N TRP A 77 -7.90 -1.23 3.00
CA TRP A 77 -8.25 -0.46 1.81
C TRP A 77 -9.75 -0.27 1.64
N LEU A 78 -10.54 -1.33 1.86
CA LEU A 78 -12.01 -1.27 1.78
C LEU A 78 -12.63 -0.32 2.82
N GLN A 79 -11.97 -0.13 3.96
CA GLN A 79 -12.39 0.79 5.02
C GLN A 79 -11.71 2.16 4.90
N GLY A 80 -10.72 2.25 4.02
CA GLY A 80 -9.85 3.38 3.83
C GLY A 80 -10.54 4.53 3.14
N LYS A 81 -10.02 5.73 3.40
CA LYS A 81 -10.44 6.98 2.76
C LYS A 81 -9.22 7.77 2.34
N ASP A 82 -9.36 8.56 1.29
CA ASP A 82 -8.33 9.52 0.90
C ASP A 82 -8.26 10.73 1.85
N GLU A 83 -7.41 11.70 1.51
CA GLU A 83 -7.20 12.91 2.32
C GLU A 83 -8.42 13.83 2.34
N GLU A 84 -9.31 13.74 1.35
CA GLU A 84 -10.55 14.50 1.27
C GLU A 84 -11.71 13.77 1.98
N GLY A 85 -11.50 12.52 2.42
CA GLY A 85 -12.48 11.72 3.13
C GLY A 85 -13.37 10.86 2.22
N GLU A 86 -13.04 10.81 0.93
CA GLU A 86 -13.73 10.03 -0.09
C GLU A 86 -13.30 8.55 -0.05
N GLU A 87 -14.18 7.67 -0.52
CA GLU A 87 -13.89 6.24 -0.57
C GLU A 87 -12.79 5.93 -1.60
N LEU A 88 -11.91 4.99 -1.24
CA LEU A 88 -10.87 4.56 -2.15
C LEU A 88 -11.46 3.78 -3.32
N PRO A 89 -10.95 3.99 -4.56
CA PRO A 89 -11.42 3.23 -5.71
C PRO A 89 -11.07 1.75 -5.53
N PRO A 90 -11.83 0.84 -6.19
CA PRO A 90 -11.45 -0.56 -6.26
C PRO A 90 -10.03 -0.70 -6.80
N ALA A 91 -9.24 -1.61 -6.21
CA ALA A 91 -7.86 -1.84 -6.60
C ALA A 91 -7.49 -3.32 -6.55
N SER A 92 -6.47 -3.70 -7.29
CA SER A 92 -5.81 -4.99 -7.17
C SER A 92 -4.47 -4.84 -6.44
N PHE A 93 -4.16 -5.83 -5.61
CA PHE A 93 -3.01 -5.80 -4.72
C PHE A 93 -2.10 -7.01 -4.95
N ALA A 94 -0.80 -6.74 -4.98
CA ALA A 94 0.22 -7.75 -4.87
C ALA A 94 1.18 -7.36 -3.74
N VAL A 95 1.50 -8.33 -2.89
CA VAL A 95 2.44 -8.20 -1.77
C VAL A 95 3.55 -9.20 -2.01
N ARG A 96 4.78 -8.74 -1.99
CA ARG A 96 5.97 -9.55 -2.20
C ARG A 96 6.94 -9.40 -1.03
N ASP A 97 7.40 -10.51 -0.47
CA ASP A 97 8.55 -10.54 0.46
C ASP A 97 9.81 -10.15 -0.32
N ILE A 98 10.58 -9.20 0.22
CA ILE A 98 11.79 -8.67 -0.41
C ILE A 98 13.07 -9.02 0.35
N ASP A 99 12.97 -9.79 1.43
CA ASP A 99 14.11 -10.33 2.18
C ASP A 99 14.43 -11.78 1.82
N ASP A 100 13.64 -12.38 0.94
CA ASP A 100 13.75 -13.77 0.47
C ASP A 100 14.57 -13.87 -0.83
#